data_AF-A0A7Y2NIU3-F1
#
_entry.id   AF-A0A7Y2NIU3-F1
#
_cell.length_a   1.000
_cell.length_b   1.000
_cell.length_c   1.000
_cell.angle_alpha   90.00
_cell.angle_beta   90.00
_cell.angle_gamma   90.00
#
_symmetry.space_group_name_H-M   'P 1'
#
loop_
_entity.id
_entity.type
_entity.pdbx_description
1 polymer ?
#
loop_
_entity_poly.entity_id
_entity_poly.type
_entity_poly.pdbx_seq_one_letter_code
_entity_poly.pdbx_strand_id
1 'polypeptide(L)'
;MRETMIDQLAAQGFTEITVSRTLLGRTRIVAENEKFRREIIYNPATGVILRDFLRVLGRTDDDSDGEKGWGLFRYGGDDDDYDDKDYDDDDYDDDDDDDEDDDD
;
A
#
# COMPACT_ATOMS: atom_id res chain seq x y z
N MET A 1 -27.11 -4.61 -9.89
CA MET A 1 -25.86 -3.81 -9.74
C MET A 1 -24.70 -4.68 -9.28
N ARG A 2 -24.79 -5.37 -8.13
CA ARG A 2 -23.70 -6.29 -7.67
C ARG A 2 -23.35 -7.38 -8.67
N GLU A 3 -24.36 -8.10 -9.16
CA GLU A 3 -24.16 -9.17 -10.14
C GLU A 3 -23.44 -8.63 -11.39
N THR A 4 -23.86 -7.48 -11.88
CA THR A 4 -23.25 -6.80 -13.03
C THR A 4 -21.76 -6.45 -12.82
N MET A 5 -21.36 -6.05 -11.61
CA MET A 5 -19.95 -5.76 -11.32
C MET A 5 -19.10 -7.02 -11.28
N ILE A 6 -19.64 -8.12 -10.73
CA ILE A 6 -18.94 -9.41 -10.68
C ILE A 6 -18.73 -9.94 -12.11
N ASP A 7 -19.77 -9.89 -12.94
CA ASP A 7 -19.67 -10.27 -14.37
C ASP A 7 -18.62 -9.44 -15.11
N GLN A 8 -18.60 -8.13 -14.89
CA GLN A 8 -17.60 -7.25 -15.50
C GLN A 8 -16.18 -7.58 -15.04
N LEU A 9 -15.97 -7.92 -13.76
CA LEU A 9 -14.66 -8.30 -13.23
C LEU A 9 -14.23 -9.67 -13.78
N ALA A 10 -15.15 -10.63 -13.85
CA ALA A 10 -14.88 -11.91 -14.49
C ALA A 10 -14.50 -11.74 -15.98
N ALA A 11 -15.22 -10.89 -16.71
CA ALA A 11 -14.92 -10.58 -18.11
C ALA A 11 -13.55 -9.88 -18.31
N GLN A 12 -13.05 -9.19 -17.28
CA GLN A 12 -11.72 -8.59 -17.27
C GLN A 12 -10.60 -9.59 -16.95
N GLY A 13 -10.93 -10.85 -16.65
CA GLY A 13 -9.96 -11.90 -16.33
C GLY A 13 -9.56 -11.96 -14.86
N PHE A 14 -10.39 -11.43 -13.94
CA PHE A 14 -10.24 -11.73 -12.51
C PHE A 14 -10.83 -13.10 -12.20
N THR A 15 -10.09 -13.91 -11.45
CA THR A 15 -10.44 -15.32 -11.18
C THR A 15 -10.91 -15.53 -9.75
N GLU A 16 -10.39 -14.77 -8.80
CA GLU A 16 -10.80 -14.82 -7.40
C GLU A 16 -11.60 -13.55 -7.07
N ILE A 17 -12.89 -13.69 -6.77
CA ILE A 17 -13.76 -12.55 -6.46
C ILE A 17 -14.43 -12.78 -5.10
N THR A 18 -14.10 -11.93 -4.14
CA THR A 18 -14.64 -11.96 -2.78
C THR A 18 -15.50 -10.74 -2.51
N VAL A 19 -16.71 -10.97 -1.99
CA VAL A 19 -17.62 -9.90 -1.58
C VAL A 19 -17.78 -9.93 -0.06
N SER A 20 -17.52 -8.81 0.59
CA SER A 20 -17.66 -8.64 2.04
C SER A 20 -18.41 -7.35 2.38
N ARG A 21 -18.87 -7.25 3.64
CA ARG A 21 -19.39 -6.01 4.20
C ARG A 21 -18.33 -5.39 5.09
N THR A 22 -18.18 -4.07 5.01
CA THR A 22 -17.37 -3.31 5.97
C THR A 22 -18.17 -3.02 7.23
N LEU A 23 -17.48 -2.63 8.31
CA LEU A 23 -18.12 -2.25 9.58
C LEU A 23 -19.12 -1.09 9.43
N LEU A 24 -18.91 -0.22 8.43
CA LEU A 24 -19.78 0.91 8.12
C LEU A 24 -20.90 0.55 7.14
N GLY A 25 -21.18 -0.75 6.95
CA GLY A 25 -22.29 -1.24 6.13
C GLY A 25 -22.09 -1.12 4.63
N ARG A 26 -20.88 -0.75 4.16
CA ARG A 26 -20.57 -0.66 2.73
C ARG A 26 -20.26 -2.04 2.18
N THR A 27 -20.47 -2.24 0.89
CA THR A 27 -20.06 -3.48 0.23
C THR A 27 -18.66 -3.30 -0.35
N ARG A 28 -17.77 -4.23 -0.03
CA ARG A 28 -16.40 -4.32 -0.54
C ARG A 28 -16.30 -5.54 -1.45
N ILE A 29 -15.88 -5.33 -2.69
CA ILE A 29 -15.60 -6.37 -3.67
C ILE A 29 -14.09 -6.35 -3.89
N VAL A 30 -13.44 -7.49 -3.67
CA VAL A 30 -12.01 -7.69 -3.96
C VAL A 30 -11.94 -8.71 -5.09
N ALA A 31 -11.24 -8.37 -6.15
CA ALA A 31 -11.05 -9.22 -7.32
C ALA A 31 -9.56 -9.37 -7.63
N GLU A 32 -9.08 -10.60 -7.77
CA GLU A 32 -7.68 -10.92 -7.93
C GLU A 32 -7.45 -11.90 -9.09
N ASN A 33 -6.32 -11.72 -9.78
CA ASN A 33 -5.72 -12.68 -10.69
C ASN A 33 -4.21 -12.71 -10.46
N GLU A 34 -3.46 -13.49 -11.24
CA GLU A 34 -2.00 -13.66 -11.06
C GLU A 34 -1.20 -12.35 -11.10
N LYS A 35 -1.73 -11.28 -11.71
CA LYS A 35 -0.99 -10.04 -11.98
C LYS A 35 -1.60 -8.81 -11.33
N PHE A 36 -2.85 -8.86 -10.88
CA PHE A 36 -3.57 -7.68 -10.44
C PHE A 36 -4.55 -8.01 -9.32
N ARG A 37 -4.68 -7.04 -8.41
CA ARG A 37 -5.70 -7.01 -7.35
C ARG A 37 -6.48 -5.72 -7.46
N ARG A 38 -7.81 -5.82 -7.62
CA ARG A 38 -8.73 -4.68 -7.64
C ARG A 38 -9.65 -4.70 -6.43
N GLU A 39 -9.81 -3.56 -5.78
CA GLU A 39 -10.72 -3.36 -4.66
C GLU A 39 -11.74 -2.29 -5.01
N ILE A 40 -13.02 -2.65 -4.95
CA ILE A 40 -14.14 -1.74 -5.17
C ILE A 40 -14.95 -1.65 -3.88
N ILE A 41 -15.16 -0.44 -3.37
CA ILE A 41 -16.08 -0.18 -2.25
C ILE A 41 -17.22 0.66 -2.79
N TYR A 42 -18.45 0.23 -2.57
CA TYR A 42 -19.63 1.01 -2.96
C TYR A 42 -20.69 1.01 -1.85
N ASN A 43 -21.50 2.07 -1.81
CA ASN A 43 -22.63 2.17 -0.91
C ASN A 43 -23.84 1.46 -1.53
N PRO A 44 -24.32 0.33 -0.96
CA PRO A 44 -25.41 -0.43 -1.54
C PRO A 44 -26.77 0.28 -1.51
N ALA A 45 -26.97 1.26 -0.63
CA ALA A 45 -28.23 2.01 -0.56
C ALA A 45 -28.34 3.04 -1.68
N THR A 46 -27.22 3.64 -2.09
CA THR A 46 -27.20 4.74 -3.08
C THR A 46 -26.62 4.34 -4.44
N GLY A 47 -25.92 3.20 -4.53
CA GLY A 47 -25.22 2.75 -5.74
C GLY A 47 -23.89 3.46 -6.04
N VAL A 48 -23.54 4.50 -5.28
CA VAL A 48 -22.28 5.25 -5.43
C VAL A 48 -21.06 4.39 -5.13
N ILE A 49 -20.07 4.44 -6.03
CA ILE A 49 -18.74 3.86 -5.82
C ILE A 49 -17.90 4.86 -5.01
N LEU A 50 -17.36 4.40 -3.90
CA LEU A 50 -16.56 5.19 -2.96
C LEU A 50 -15.06 4.93 -3.13
N ARG A 51 -14.68 3.75 -3.62
CA ARG A 51 -13.29 3.38 -3.91
C ARG A 51 -13.25 2.45 -5.10
N ASP A 52 -12.27 2.66 -5.96
CA ASP A 52 -11.86 1.75 -7.02
C ASP A 52 -10.33 1.78 -7.09
N PHE A 53 -9.68 0.73 -6.60
CA PHE A 53 -8.24 0.69 -6.42
C PHE A 53 -7.64 -0.56 -7.06
N LEU A 54 -6.78 -0.39 -8.05
CA LEU A 54 -6.08 -1.46 -8.77
C LEU A 54 -4.60 -1.46 -8.37
N ARG A 55 -4.08 -2.61 -7.96
CA ARG A 55 -2.66 -2.86 -7.65
C ARG A 55 -2.12 -3.97 -8.54
N VAL A 56 -0.88 -3.83 -9.01
CA VAL A 56 -0.15 -4.90 -9.72
C VAL A 56 0.46 -5.87 -8.70
N LEU A 57 0.25 -7.16 -8.91
CA LEU A 57 0.92 -8.25 -8.20
C LEU A 57 2.15 -8.64 -9.01
N GLY A 58 3.31 -8.10 -8.63
CA GLY A 58 4.60 -8.35 -9.25
C GLY A 58 5.69 -8.09 -8.20
N ARG A 59 6.81 -8.83 -8.29
CA ARG A 59 7.89 -8.77 -7.30
C ARG A 59 8.41 -7.33 -7.15
N THR A 60 8.00 -6.71 -6.06
CA THR A 60 8.77 -5.69 -5.36
C THR A 60 8.60 -6.08 -3.90
N ASP A 61 9.60 -6.87 -3.50
CA ASP A 61 10.36 -6.78 -2.26
C ASP A 61 9.91 -5.68 -1.29
N ASP A 62 9.85 -6.06 -0.03
CA ASP A 62 10.15 -5.25 1.16
C ASP A 62 9.38 -3.92 1.35
N ASP A 63 8.68 -3.86 2.48
CA ASP A 63 8.21 -2.68 3.21
C ASP A 63 8.46 -1.31 2.56
N SER A 64 7.41 -0.74 1.95
CA SER A 64 7.29 0.72 1.79
C SER A 64 5.83 1.10 1.74
N ASP A 65 5.31 1.42 2.93
CA ASP A 65 4.09 2.20 3.14
C ASP A 65 4.31 3.58 2.46
N GLY A 66 3.77 3.74 1.26
CA GLY A 66 4.05 4.93 0.47
C GLY A 66 3.38 4.85 -0.89
N GLU A 67 2.21 5.46 -0.97
CA GLU A 67 1.60 6.02 -2.17
C GLU A 67 2.51 6.02 -3.41
N LYS A 68 2.13 5.35 -4.51
CA LYS A 68 1.99 5.89 -5.89
C LYS A 68 1.57 4.77 -6.84
N GLY A 69 0.30 4.81 -7.26
CA GLY A 69 -0.11 4.12 -8.47
C GLY A 69 0.50 4.77 -9.72
N TRP A 70 0.49 4.00 -10.81
CA TRP A 70 0.76 4.38 -12.22
C TRP A 70 2.22 4.26 -12.71
N GLY A 71 2.65 3.03 -13.02
CA GLY A 71 3.92 2.74 -13.70
C GLY A 71 3.80 1.69 -14.81
N LEU A 72 2.72 1.71 -15.61
CA LEU A 72 2.62 0.89 -16.83
C LEU A 72 3.14 1.62 -18.06
N PHE A 73 4.36 2.19 -18.06
CA PHE A 73 5.08 2.57 -19.29
C PHE A 73 6.60 2.67 -19.05
N ARG A 74 7.38 1.79 -19.68
CA ARG A 74 8.51 2.10 -20.59
C ARG A 74 9.71 1.13 -20.45
N TYR A 75 10.08 0.61 -21.61
CA TYR A 75 11.34 -0.06 -21.93
C TYR A 75 12.57 0.67 -21.40
N GLY A 76 13.54 -0.09 -20.85
CA GLY A 76 14.99 0.14 -21.00
C GLY A 76 15.64 1.37 -20.33
N GLY A 77 16.83 1.14 -19.79
CA GLY A 77 17.75 2.16 -19.27
C GLY A 77 17.61 2.36 -17.77
N ASP A 78 18.66 2.55 -17.00
CA ASP A 78 20.11 2.54 -17.23
C ASP A 78 20.70 2.59 -15.81
N ASP A 79 21.91 2.09 -15.67
CA ASP A 79 22.76 2.16 -14.48
C ASP A 79 22.70 3.49 -13.73
N ASP A 80 22.66 3.44 -12.40
CA ASP A 80 23.44 4.34 -11.55
C ASP A 80 23.69 3.75 -10.16
N ASP A 81 24.82 3.04 -10.06
CA ASP A 81 25.58 2.87 -8.84
C ASP A 81 25.85 4.25 -8.21
N TYR A 82 25.25 4.53 -7.06
CA TYR A 82 25.77 5.53 -6.13
C TYR A 82 26.35 4.80 -4.92
N ASP A 83 27.64 4.55 -5.08
CA ASP A 83 28.63 4.48 -4.02
C ASP A 83 28.57 5.74 -3.14
N ASP A 84 29.27 5.68 -2.00
CA ASP A 84 29.73 6.83 -1.19
C ASP A 84 28.80 7.23 0.00
N LYS A 85 29.11 6.78 1.22
CA LYS A 85 30.02 7.51 2.16
C LYS A 85 29.96 7.00 3.59
N ASP A 86 31.16 6.71 4.08
CA ASP A 86 31.55 6.61 5.49
C ASP A 86 31.15 7.86 6.29
N TYR A 87 30.63 7.63 7.50
CA TYR A 87 30.77 8.57 8.62
C TYR A 87 31.16 7.79 9.87
N ASP A 88 32.48 7.81 10.11
CA ASP A 88 33.14 7.93 11.43
C ASP A 88 32.27 8.77 12.39
N ASP A 89 31.95 8.26 13.59
CA ASP A 89 32.73 8.42 14.83
C ASP A 89 32.25 9.65 15.63
N ASP A 90 31.59 9.39 16.75
CA ASP A 90 31.45 10.35 17.85
C ASP A 90 30.90 9.67 19.12
N ASP A 91 31.85 9.14 19.88
CA ASP A 91 32.08 9.38 21.32
C ASP A 91 30.93 9.19 22.32
N TYR A 92 31.14 8.19 23.18
CA TYR A 92 30.47 8.03 24.47
C TYR A 92 31.05 9.05 25.46
N ASP A 93 30.32 10.13 25.73
CA ASP A 93 30.53 10.92 26.95
C ASP A 93 29.61 10.35 28.05
N ASP A 94 30.27 9.67 28.98
CA ASP A 94 29.78 9.13 30.24
C ASP A 94 30.17 10.17 31.31
N ASP A 95 29.22 11.01 31.75
CA ASP A 95 29.36 11.87 32.94
C ASP A 95 27.95 12.13 33.52
N ASP A 96 27.50 11.19 34.36
CA ASP A 96 26.32 11.31 35.22
C ASP A 96 26.76 11.89 36.57
N ASP A 97 26.91 13.22 36.64
CA ASP A 97 27.10 13.97 37.89
C ASP A 97 25.73 14.56 38.32
N ASP A 98 24.90 13.73 38.97
CA ASP A 98 23.75 14.21 39.74
C ASP A 98 24.19 14.43 41.20
N ASP A 99 24.78 15.60 41.45
CA ASP A 99 24.85 16.19 42.79
C ASP A 99 23.46 16.76 43.13
N GLU A 100 22.64 15.94 43.80
CA GLU A 100 21.56 16.39 44.66
C GLU A 100 22.14 17.25 45.79
N ASP A 101 21.81 18.55 45.85
CA ASP A 101 21.63 19.27 47.13
C ASP A 101 21.10 20.73 46.97
N ASP A 102 19.97 20.95 47.64
CA ASP A 102 19.54 22.12 48.43
C ASP A 102 19.26 23.55 47.88
N ASP A 103 18.00 23.95 48.13
CA ASP A 103 17.52 25.19 48.79
C ASP A 103 17.57 26.59 48.11
N ASP A 104 16.39 27.13 47.75
CA ASP A 104 15.63 28.24 48.43
C ASP A 104 14.49 28.80 47.53
#